data_AF-A0A923H9K4-F1
#
_entry.id   AF-A0A923H9K4-F1
#
_cell.length_a   1.000
_cell.length_b   1.000
_cell.length_c   1.000
_cell.angle_alpha   90.00
_cell.angle_beta   90.00
_cell.angle_gamma   90.00
#
_symmetry.space_group_name_H-M   'P 1'
#
loop_
_entity.id
_entity.type
_entity.pdbx_description
1 polymer ?
#
loop_
_entity_poly.entity_id
_entity_poly.type
_entity_poly.pdbx_seq_one_letter_code
_entity_poly.pdbx_strand_id
1 'polypeptide(L)'
;MKLLANLRKSLLTLAIMCIACMTLQAQTVYVVDNNQGSGAQYTSVQAAVDDAVAGDIIYLQPSPNGYGDIQMNKPLSIYGIAHHAQLNAGERALVNNILFRYENASGSKISGLNINGIYLDNTTYNNHDVIITNNRIVAIYGNSTTSRANNAIISGNFFYHSTTRAIDNYNSQNWIISNNTFNRWNTWYDYELFYRFNNTTLLNNNIIMTLQNGDSNQSIAVFRSCSGTQISNNIFIFTGTDVVNMNRGSNSALNFQNNLTYSINTTFDALSGTNNIDDMDPQFVSFNPNAALNTTTNDYHIQAGSPAENAGTDGNDLGVFNGGFPFSIRGYPTELPYLTDFVIFNNILSAGTPLNINIKANANITN
;
A
#
# COMPACT_ATOMS: atom_id res chain seq x y z
N MET A 1 -59.38 2.34 -20.08
CA MET A 1 -58.20 1.58 -20.56
C MET A 1 -56.87 2.28 -20.23
N LYS A 2 -56.66 3.56 -20.58
CA LYS A 2 -55.44 4.33 -20.22
C LYS A 2 -55.15 4.42 -18.71
N LEU A 3 -56.17 4.59 -17.87
CA LEU A 3 -56.01 4.70 -16.41
C LEU A 3 -55.42 3.41 -15.78
N LEU A 4 -55.93 2.24 -16.20
CA LEU A 4 -55.44 0.93 -15.77
C LEU A 4 -54.00 0.67 -16.24
N ALA A 5 -53.64 1.13 -17.44
CA ALA A 5 -52.28 1.02 -17.95
C ALA A 5 -51.29 1.88 -17.14
N ASN A 6 -51.69 3.08 -16.72
CA ASN A 6 -50.86 3.96 -15.89
C ASN A 6 -50.69 3.42 -14.47
N LEU A 7 -51.76 2.88 -13.86
CA LEU A 7 -51.69 2.26 -12.53
C LEU A 7 -50.74 1.05 -12.51
N ARG A 8 -50.76 0.21 -13.56
CA ARG A 8 -49.83 -0.93 -13.71
C ARG A 8 -48.37 -0.48 -13.84
N LYS A 9 -48.11 0.61 -14.57
CA LYS A 9 -46.77 1.19 -14.69
C LYS A 9 -46.26 1.73 -13.35
N SER A 10 -47.09 2.48 -12.63
CA SER A 10 -46.73 3.02 -11.30
C SER A 10 -46.44 1.93 -10.27
N LEU A 11 -47.22 0.84 -10.26
CA LEU A 11 -46.99 -0.32 -9.39
C LEU A 11 -45.68 -1.06 -9.73
N LEU A 12 -45.36 -1.20 -11.02
CA LEU A 12 -44.12 -1.83 -11.46
C LEU A 12 -42.90 -0.97 -11.09
N THR A 13 -42.97 0.35 -11.27
CA THR A 13 -41.90 1.28 -10.87
C THR A 13 -41.68 1.28 -9.36
N LEU A 14 -42.76 1.24 -8.56
CA LEU A 14 -42.66 1.15 -7.10
C LEU A 14 -42.05 -0.19 -6.65
N ALA A 15 -42.44 -1.31 -7.27
CA ALA A 15 -41.87 -2.62 -6.99
C ALA A 15 -40.36 -2.68 -7.30
N ILE A 16 -39.93 -2.09 -8.43
CA ILE A 16 -38.50 -1.99 -8.79
C ILE A 16 -37.74 -1.12 -7.78
N MET A 17 -38.31 0.00 -7.34
CA MET A 17 -37.69 0.84 -6.30
C MET A 17 -37.60 0.11 -4.96
N CYS A 18 -38.65 -0.58 -4.52
CA CYS A 18 -38.62 -1.35 -3.27
C CYS A 18 -37.60 -2.49 -3.30
N ILE A 19 -37.45 -3.19 -4.44
CA ILE A 19 -36.43 -4.23 -4.63
C ILE A 19 -35.03 -3.60 -4.62
N ALA A 20 -34.83 -2.44 -5.26
CA ALA A 20 -33.56 -1.72 -5.24
C ALA A 20 -33.18 -1.19 -3.85
N CYS A 21 -34.16 -0.80 -3.03
CA CYS A 21 -33.93 -0.40 -1.63
C CYS A 21 -33.55 -1.60 -0.73
N MET A 22 -34.04 -2.80 -1.02
CA MET A 22 -33.68 -4.02 -0.26
C MET A 22 -32.25 -4.50 -0.54
N THR A 23 -31.64 -4.08 -1.65
CA THR A 23 -30.24 -4.42 -2.00
C THR A 23 -29.20 -3.47 -1.41
N LEU A 24 -29.60 -2.35 -0.81
CA LEU A 24 -28.71 -1.44 -0.09
C LEU A 24 -28.61 -1.89 1.37
N GLN A 25 -27.89 -2.99 1.62
CA GLN A 25 -27.44 -3.30 2.97
C GLN A 25 -26.43 -2.22 3.36
N ALA A 26 -26.65 -1.55 4.51
CA ALA A 26 -25.62 -0.69 5.08
C ALA A 26 -24.41 -1.55 5.43
N GLN A 27 -23.19 -1.09 5.07
CA GLN A 27 -21.97 -1.79 5.46
C GLN A 27 -21.87 -1.79 6.98
N THR A 28 -21.77 -2.98 7.57
CA THR A 28 -21.57 -3.12 9.01
C THR A 28 -20.09 -2.95 9.32
N VAL A 29 -19.80 -2.21 10.39
CA VAL A 29 -18.43 -2.03 10.89
C VAL A 29 -18.23 -2.95 12.09
N TYR A 30 -17.27 -3.86 11.97
CA TYR A 30 -16.82 -4.76 13.02
C TYR A 30 -15.53 -4.20 13.63
N VAL A 31 -15.57 -3.76 14.89
CA VAL A 31 -14.37 -3.30 15.58
C VAL A 31 -13.68 -4.48 16.27
N VAL A 32 -12.39 -4.62 16.00
CA VAL A 32 -11.52 -5.65 16.58
C VAL A 32 -10.44 -4.99 17.41
N ASP A 33 -10.36 -5.37 18.68
CA ASP A 33 -9.37 -4.86 19.61
C ASP A 33 -9.02 -5.93 20.65
N ASN A 34 -7.81 -6.47 20.57
CA ASN A 34 -7.28 -7.50 21.46
C ASN A 34 -6.51 -6.92 22.68
N ASN A 35 -6.61 -5.61 22.94
CA ASN A 35 -6.08 -5.01 24.16
C ASN A 35 -6.81 -5.54 25.41
N GLN A 36 -6.07 -5.66 26.51
CA GLN A 36 -6.67 -6.07 27.78
C GLN A 36 -7.72 -5.05 28.23
N GLY A 37 -8.94 -5.52 28.51
CA GLY A 37 -10.05 -4.66 28.94
C GLY A 37 -10.74 -3.90 27.81
N SER A 38 -10.44 -4.21 26.55
CA SER A 38 -11.16 -3.69 25.40
C SER A 38 -12.67 -3.96 25.49
N GLY A 39 -13.47 -2.96 25.10
CA GLY A 39 -14.93 -3.07 24.93
C GLY A 39 -15.36 -3.34 23.49
N ALA A 40 -14.44 -3.70 22.60
CA ALA A 40 -14.75 -3.96 21.20
C ALA A 40 -15.60 -5.24 21.02
N GLN A 41 -16.24 -5.34 19.85
CA GLN A 41 -17.10 -6.48 19.51
C GLN A 41 -16.30 -7.79 19.41
N TYR A 42 -15.06 -7.70 18.93
CA TYR A 42 -14.19 -8.86 18.74
C TYR A 42 -12.80 -8.60 19.28
N THR A 43 -12.14 -9.66 19.75
CA THR A 43 -10.71 -9.70 20.05
C THR A 43 -9.91 -10.47 18.99
N SER A 44 -10.60 -11.17 18.09
CA SER A 44 -10.01 -11.93 16.98
C SER A 44 -10.50 -11.38 15.65
N VAL A 45 -9.57 -11.10 14.73
CA VAL A 45 -9.93 -10.61 13.40
C VAL A 45 -10.61 -11.71 12.59
N GLN A 46 -10.18 -12.97 12.75
CA GLN A 46 -10.81 -14.08 12.04
C GLN A 46 -12.27 -14.26 12.47
N ALA A 47 -12.59 -14.10 13.77
CA ALA A 47 -13.98 -14.17 14.23
C ALA A 47 -14.84 -13.06 13.61
N ALA A 48 -14.31 -11.85 13.45
CA ALA A 48 -15.01 -10.78 12.74
C ALA A 48 -15.18 -11.09 11.25
N VAL A 49 -14.18 -11.69 10.58
CA VAL A 49 -14.27 -12.13 9.17
C VAL A 49 -15.35 -13.21 8.99
N ASP A 50 -15.44 -14.14 9.93
CA ASP A 50 -16.40 -15.25 9.88
C ASP A 50 -17.84 -14.72 9.98
N ASP A 51 -18.08 -13.77 10.91
CA ASP A 51 -19.40 -13.17 11.15
C ASP A 51 -19.80 -12.09 10.11
N ALA A 52 -18.83 -11.42 9.49
CA ALA A 52 -19.08 -10.40 8.49
C ALA A 52 -19.72 -10.98 7.21
N VAL A 53 -20.52 -10.17 6.54
CA VAL A 53 -21.01 -10.47 5.19
C VAL A 53 -20.19 -9.74 4.12
N ALA A 54 -20.32 -10.17 2.87
CA ALA A 54 -19.64 -9.56 1.74
C ALA A 54 -19.93 -8.04 1.66
N GLY A 55 -18.87 -7.23 1.62
CA GLY A 55 -18.92 -5.77 1.57
C GLY A 55 -18.77 -5.07 2.92
N ASP A 56 -18.76 -5.80 4.03
CA ASP A 56 -18.59 -5.22 5.37
C ASP A 56 -17.16 -4.70 5.61
N ILE A 57 -17.05 -3.91 6.69
CA ILE A 57 -15.82 -3.29 7.15
C ILE A 57 -15.36 -3.96 8.45
N ILE A 58 -14.07 -4.27 8.53
CA ILE A 58 -13.41 -4.68 9.77
C ILE A 58 -12.37 -3.61 10.14
N TYR A 59 -12.50 -3.04 11.33
CA TYR A 59 -11.62 -1.99 11.84
C TYR A 59 -10.77 -2.50 13.01
N LEU A 60 -9.45 -2.54 12.82
CA LEU A 60 -8.48 -3.08 13.78
C LEU A 60 -7.84 -1.96 14.58
N GLN A 61 -7.93 -2.06 15.91
CA GLN A 61 -7.22 -1.17 16.81
C GLN A 61 -5.74 -1.56 16.92
N PRO A 62 -4.82 -0.59 17.09
CA PRO A 62 -3.45 -0.86 17.51
C PRO A 62 -3.40 -1.65 18.82
N SER A 63 -2.37 -2.49 18.95
CA SER A 63 -2.16 -3.30 20.15
C SER A 63 -0.70 -3.70 20.29
N PRO A 64 -0.23 -4.03 21.50
CA PRO A 64 1.07 -4.68 21.69
C PRO A 64 1.08 -6.14 21.17
N ASN A 65 -0.10 -6.74 20.96
CA ASN A 65 -0.27 -8.13 20.51
C ASN A 65 -0.66 -8.20 19.02
N GLY A 66 -0.05 -9.13 18.28
CA GLY A 66 -0.46 -9.40 16.91
C GLY A 66 -1.83 -10.10 16.82
N TYR A 67 -2.55 -9.85 15.73
CA TYR A 67 -3.86 -10.45 15.44
C TYR A 67 -3.78 -11.82 14.75
N GLY A 68 -2.57 -12.31 14.44
CA GLY A 68 -2.36 -13.59 13.77
C GLY A 68 -2.59 -13.52 12.26
N ASP A 69 -2.94 -14.67 11.67
CA ASP A 69 -3.26 -14.78 10.25
C ASP A 69 -4.76 -14.54 10.00
N ILE A 70 -5.08 -13.99 8.83
CA ILE A 70 -6.44 -13.73 8.36
C ILE A 70 -6.69 -14.55 7.09
N GLN A 71 -7.81 -15.26 7.06
CA GLN A 71 -8.26 -16.02 5.90
C GLN A 71 -9.38 -15.26 5.19
N MET A 72 -9.08 -14.72 4.01
CA MET A 72 -10.05 -14.01 3.20
C MET A 72 -10.90 -15.03 2.42
N ASN A 73 -12.21 -14.98 2.64
CA ASN A 73 -13.19 -15.85 1.99
C ASN A 73 -14.36 -15.08 1.34
N LYS A 74 -14.39 -13.75 1.48
CA LYS A 74 -15.43 -12.88 0.92
C LYS A 74 -14.85 -11.47 0.74
N PRO A 75 -15.41 -10.63 -0.15
CA PRO A 75 -14.96 -9.25 -0.29
C PRO A 75 -15.20 -8.50 1.01
N LEU A 76 -14.14 -7.95 1.61
CA LEU A 76 -14.20 -7.15 2.83
C LEU A 76 -13.25 -5.96 2.73
N SER A 77 -13.56 -4.90 3.47
CA SER A 77 -12.61 -3.81 3.70
C SER A 77 -12.02 -3.92 5.10
N ILE A 78 -10.72 -4.18 5.20
CA ILE A 78 -10.00 -4.26 6.47
C ILE A 78 -9.15 -3.00 6.64
N TYR A 79 -9.43 -2.25 7.70
CA TYR A 79 -8.74 -1.02 8.02
C TYR A 79 -8.04 -1.12 9.37
N GLY A 80 -6.79 -0.66 9.43
CA GLY A 80 -6.18 -0.18 10.67
C GLY A 80 -6.12 1.33 10.68
N ILE A 81 -5.43 1.89 11.67
CA ILE A 81 -5.38 3.34 11.85
C ILE A 81 -4.32 4.04 11.00
N ALA A 82 -3.18 3.39 10.73
CA ALA A 82 -2.06 3.92 9.95
C ALA A 82 -0.90 2.92 9.90
N HIS A 83 -0.04 3.03 8.89
CA HIS A 83 1.22 2.28 8.90
C HIS A 83 2.33 2.88 9.80
N HIS A 84 2.18 4.15 10.20
CA HIS A 84 3.08 4.82 11.16
C HIS A 84 2.44 4.92 12.55
N ALA A 85 3.18 4.57 13.60
CA ALA A 85 2.64 4.34 14.95
C ALA A 85 2.67 5.56 15.90
N GLN A 86 2.94 6.76 15.38
CA GLN A 86 3.26 7.93 16.20
C GLN A 86 2.14 8.34 17.17
N LEU A 87 0.88 8.22 16.77
CA LEU A 87 -0.26 8.63 17.59
C LEU A 87 -0.80 7.51 18.48
N ASN A 88 -0.19 6.33 18.45
CA ASN A 88 -0.68 5.13 19.14
C ASN A 88 0.37 4.55 20.11
N ALA A 89 1.15 5.42 20.75
CA ALA A 89 2.23 5.01 21.66
C ALA A 89 3.24 4.00 21.06
N GLY A 90 3.40 3.98 19.74
CA GLY A 90 4.27 3.02 19.04
C GLY A 90 3.59 1.70 18.65
N GLU A 91 2.34 1.49 19.04
CA GLU A 91 1.56 0.30 18.71
C GLU A 91 0.98 0.34 17.29
N ARG A 92 0.70 -0.84 16.73
CA ARG A 92 0.22 -1.02 15.35
C ARG A 92 -0.82 -2.13 15.29
N ALA A 93 -1.70 -2.08 14.31
CA ALA A 93 -2.55 -3.22 13.95
C ALA A 93 -1.71 -4.26 13.20
N LEU A 94 -1.00 -5.11 13.95
CA LEU A 94 -0.08 -6.12 13.41
C LEU A 94 -0.84 -7.38 13.00
N VAL A 95 -0.83 -7.66 11.70
CA VAL A 95 -1.33 -8.91 11.10
C VAL A 95 -0.13 -9.69 10.57
N ASN A 96 -0.09 -10.99 10.81
CA ASN A 96 0.98 -11.82 10.28
C ASN A 96 0.78 -12.01 8.78
N ASN A 97 -0.17 -12.85 8.36
CA ASN A 97 -0.48 -13.02 6.94
C ASN A 97 -1.95 -12.75 6.63
N ILE A 98 -2.22 -12.17 5.46
CA ILE A 98 -3.56 -12.12 4.87
C ILE A 98 -3.58 -13.07 3.68
N LEU A 99 -4.44 -14.09 3.77
CA LEU A 99 -4.44 -15.25 2.88
C LEU A 99 -5.72 -15.27 2.03
N PHE A 100 -5.60 -15.03 0.73
CA PHE A 100 -6.68 -15.16 -0.24
C PHE A 100 -6.72 -16.59 -0.82
N ARG A 101 -6.69 -17.58 0.07
CA ARG A 101 -6.52 -19.01 -0.29
C ARG A 101 -7.80 -19.84 -0.22
N TYR A 102 -8.83 -19.32 0.45
CA TYR A 102 -9.91 -20.17 0.94
C TYR A 102 -11.19 -20.06 0.10
N GLU A 103 -11.56 -18.86 -0.37
CA GLU A 103 -12.67 -18.64 -1.31
C GLU A 103 -12.40 -17.39 -2.19
N ASN A 104 -13.42 -16.90 -2.90
CA ASN A 104 -13.35 -15.67 -3.69
C ASN A 104 -13.53 -14.43 -2.80
N ALA A 105 -12.45 -13.68 -2.63
CA ALA A 105 -12.43 -12.40 -1.93
C ALA A 105 -12.03 -11.24 -2.86
N SER A 106 -12.31 -11.37 -4.17
CA SER A 106 -12.09 -10.32 -5.17
C SER A 106 -12.81 -9.03 -4.79
N GLY A 107 -12.20 -7.87 -5.01
CA GLY A 107 -12.75 -6.58 -4.59
C GLY A 107 -12.49 -6.21 -3.12
N SER A 108 -11.71 -7.01 -2.39
CA SER A 108 -11.31 -6.67 -1.01
C SER A 108 -10.39 -5.46 -0.97
N LYS A 109 -10.42 -4.77 0.17
CA LYS A 109 -9.54 -3.64 0.46
C LYS A 109 -8.80 -3.83 1.77
N ILE A 110 -7.51 -3.49 1.78
CA ILE A 110 -6.63 -3.64 2.93
C ILE A 110 -5.89 -2.32 3.13
N SER A 111 -6.08 -1.65 4.26
CA SER A 111 -5.43 -0.35 4.48
C SER A 111 -5.07 -0.02 5.92
N GLY A 112 -3.98 0.71 6.13
CA GLY A 112 -3.58 1.20 7.46
C GLY A 112 -3.07 0.14 8.43
N LEU A 113 -2.64 -1.03 7.95
CA LEU A 113 -2.16 -2.15 8.76
C LEU A 113 -0.62 -2.27 8.75
N ASN A 114 -0.09 -3.05 9.68
CA ASN A 114 1.26 -3.60 9.62
C ASN A 114 1.17 -5.10 9.31
N ILE A 115 1.69 -5.52 8.16
CA ILE A 115 1.47 -6.84 7.58
C ILE A 115 2.82 -7.49 7.23
N ASN A 116 3.02 -8.73 7.63
CA ASN A 116 4.17 -9.49 7.14
C ASN A 116 3.94 -9.92 5.68
N GLY A 117 2.91 -10.71 5.39
CA GLY A 117 2.64 -11.16 4.02
C GLY A 117 1.21 -10.98 3.56
N ILE A 118 1.01 -10.52 2.32
CA ILE A 118 -0.27 -10.66 1.62
C ILE A 118 -0.10 -11.69 0.51
N TYR A 119 -0.95 -12.71 0.55
CA TYR A 119 -0.89 -13.87 -0.33
C TYR A 119 -2.16 -13.92 -1.16
N LEU A 120 -2.07 -13.43 -2.40
CA LEU A 120 -3.11 -13.53 -3.42
C LEU A 120 -3.03 -14.87 -4.18
N ASP A 121 -2.18 -15.80 -3.72
CA ASP A 121 -1.84 -17.03 -4.41
C ASP A 121 -2.87 -18.13 -4.18
N ASN A 122 -3.58 -18.51 -5.24
CA ASN A 122 -4.68 -19.47 -5.14
C ASN A 122 -4.92 -20.23 -6.45
N THR A 123 -4.80 -21.55 -6.47
CA THR A 123 -5.01 -22.33 -7.71
C THR A 123 -6.48 -22.49 -8.10
N THR A 124 -7.41 -22.24 -7.18
CA THR A 124 -8.85 -22.57 -7.29
C THR A 124 -9.73 -21.34 -7.43
N TYR A 125 -9.47 -20.29 -6.65
CA TYR A 125 -10.35 -19.13 -6.53
C TYR A 125 -9.76 -17.89 -7.20
N ASN A 126 -10.64 -17.07 -7.75
CA ASN A 126 -10.28 -15.79 -8.33
C ASN A 126 -10.22 -14.75 -7.21
N ASN A 127 -9.13 -13.99 -7.15
CA ASN A 127 -8.90 -12.95 -6.15
C ASN A 127 -8.32 -11.72 -6.85
N HIS A 128 -9.14 -11.15 -7.75
CA HIS A 128 -8.81 -9.98 -8.54
C HIS A 128 -9.35 -8.69 -7.91
N ASP A 129 -8.96 -7.54 -8.46
CA ASP A 129 -9.45 -6.21 -8.05
C ASP A 129 -9.20 -5.91 -6.56
N VAL A 130 -8.06 -6.36 -6.03
CA VAL A 130 -7.69 -6.14 -4.62
C VAL A 130 -6.97 -4.80 -4.48
N ILE A 131 -7.41 -3.99 -3.52
CA ILE A 131 -6.83 -2.68 -3.22
C ILE A 131 -6.01 -2.77 -1.92
N ILE A 132 -4.71 -2.49 -2.02
CA ILE A 132 -3.77 -2.57 -0.91
C ILE A 132 -3.13 -1.21 -0.75
N THR A 133 -3.53 -0.46 0.27
CA THR A 133 -3.15 0.95 0.40
C THR A 133 -2.68 1.34 1.77
N ASN A 134 -1.76 2.28 1.89
CA ASN A 134 -1.42 2.88 3.20
C ASN A 134 -0.96 1.88 4.27
N ASN A 135 -0.41 0.72 3.90
CA ASN A 135 0.06 -0.29 4.85
C ASN A 135 1.59 -0.24 5.03
N ARG A 136 2.08 -0.83 6.11
CA ARG A 136 3.49 -1.24 6.26
C ARG A 136 3.55 -2.72 5.93
N ILE A 137 4.29 -3.09 4.88
CA ILE A 137 4.27 -4.45 4.34
C ILE A 137 5.69 -5.00 4.23
N VAL A 138 5.87 -6.29 4.51
CA VAL A 138 7.12 -6.99 4.13
C VAL A 138 7.02 -7.51 2.71
N ALA A 139 5.98 -8.29 2.36
CA ALA A 139 5.84 -8.81 1.00
C ALA A 139 4.38 -8.98 0.52
N ILE A 140 4.21 -8.90 -0.82
CA ILE A 140 2.97 -9.24 -1.53
C ILE A 140 3.28 -10.29 -2.59
N TYR A 141 2.59 -11.43 -2.52
CA TYR A 141 2.74 -12.55 -3.44
C TYR A 141 1.46 -12.76 -4.25
N GLY A 142 1.64 -12.74 -5.57
CA GLY A 142 0.68 -13.16 -6.57
C GLY A 142 0.75 -14.68 -6.80
N ASN A 143 -0.05 -15.11 -7.76
CA ASN A 143 -0.42 -16.51 -7.90
C ASN A 143 0.63 -17.40 -8.57
N SER A 144 1.04 -18.46 -7.87
CA SER A 144 2.17 -19.32 -8.25
C SER A 144 1.95 -20.24 -9.46
N THR A 145 0.77 -20.29 -10.09
CA THR A 145 0.57 -21.08 -11.33
C THR A 145 -0.55 -20.59 -12.25
N THR A 146 -1.37 -19.61 -11.86
CA THR A 146 -2.57 -19.21 -12.61
C THR A 146 -2.74 -17.68 -12.66
N SER A 147 -3.40 -17.14 -13.68
CA SER A 147 -3.65 -15.68 -13.83
C SER A 147 -4.89 -15.21 -13.04
N ARG A 148 -5.01 -15.63 -11.77
CA ARG A 148 -6.23 -15.46 -10.96
C ARG A 148 -6.20 -14.29 -9.97
N ALA A 149 -5.06 -13.62 -9.83
CA ALA A 149 -4.86 -12.50 -8.91
C ALA A 149 -4.63 -11.18 -9.66
N ASN A 150 -5.42 -10.92 -10.70
CA ASN A 150 -5.23 -9.76 -11.58
C ASN A 150 -5.75 -8.45 -10.96
N ASN A 151 -5.35 -7.32 -11.56
CA ASN A 151 -5.89 -5.99 -11.25
C ASN A 151 -5.66 -5.56 -9.79
N ALA A 152 -4.49 -5.85 -9.21
CA ALA A 152 -4.15 -5.33 -7.89
C ALA A 152 -3.71 -3.87 -7.97
N ILE A 153 -4.22 -3.04 -7.06
CA ILE A 153 -3.76 -1.66 -6.86
C ILE A 153 -3.00 -1.61 -5.55
N ILE A 154 -1.72 -1.24 -5.62
CA ILE A 154 -0.80 -1.22 -4.49
C ILE A 154 -0.26 0.21 -4.37
N SER A 155 -0.83 1.02 -3.47
CA SER A 155 -0.47 2.44 -3.37
C SER A 155 -0.33 3.03 -1.96
N GLY A 156 0.60 3.96 -1.76
CA GLY A 156 0.79 4.59 -0.46
C GLY A 156 1.39 3.68 0.61
N ASN A 157 1.89 2.50 0.23
CA ASN A 157 2.44 1.55 1.19
C ASN A 157 3.92 1.87 1.47
N PHE A 158 4.34 1.52 2.68
CA PHE A 158 5.75 1.46 3.05
C PHE A 158 6.21 0.00 3.08
N PHE A 159 7.08 -0.36 2.15
CA PHE A 159 7.73 -1.67 2.13
C PHE A 159 9.01 -1.63 2.95
N TYR A 160 9.02 -2.35 4.08
CA TYR A 160 10.22 -2.58 4.88
C TYR A 160 10.70 -4.00 4.63
N HIS A 161 11.70 -4.16 3.77
CA HIS A 161 12.03 -5.47 3.22
C HIS A 161 13.51 -5.82 3.40
N SER A 162 13.76 -7.03 3.93
CA SER A 162 15.12 -7.52 4.25
C SER A 162 15.44 -8.89 3.62
N THR A 163 14.46 -9.55 3.01
CA THR A 163 14.57 -10.86 2.34
C THR A 163 14.41 -10.69 0.84
N THR A 164 14.11 -11.72 0.06
CA THR A 164 13.80 -11.56 -1.38
C THR A 164 12.32 -11.28 -1.61
N ARG A 165 12.00 -10.62 -2.73
CA ARG A 165 10.65 -10.48 -3.31
C ARG A 165 9.69 -9.66 -2.45
N ALA A 166 9.90 -8.35 -2.40
CA ALA A 166 8.93 -7.43 -1.81
C ALA A 166 7.58 -7.50 -2.54
N ILE A 167 7.62 -7.58 -3.87
CA ILE A 167 6.44 -7.84 -4.69
C ILE A 167 6.79 -8.87 -5.75
N ASP A 168 5.92 -9.86 -5.87
CA ASP A 168 6.05 -10.94 -6.83
C ASP A 168 4.69 -11.24 -7.42
N ASN A 169 4.39 -10.68 -8.60
CA ASN A 169 3.09 -10.86 -9.24
C ASN A 169 2.96 -12.24 -9.91
N TYR A 170 4.05 -12.96 -10.16
CA TYR A 170 4.06 -14.23 -10.89
C TYR A 170 3.33 -14.11 -12.25
N ASN A 171 2.21 -14.81 -12.43
CA ASN A 171 1.40 -14.82 -13.65
C ASN A 171 0.24 -13.81 -13.59
N SER A 172 0.18 -13.01 -12.53
CA SER A 172 -0.87 -12.02 -12.32
C SER A 172 -0.64 -10.82 -13.24
N GLN A 173 -1.74 -10.28 -13.77
CA GLN A 173 -1.75 -9.22 -14.77
C GLN A 173 -2.36 -7.92 -14.22
N ASN A 174 -2.02 -6.81 -14.88
CA ASN A 174 -2.58 -5.47 -14.63
C ASN A 174 -2.36 -4.99 -13.19
N TRP A 175 -1.18 -5.26 -12.61
CA TRP A 175 -0.84 -4.72 -11.30
C TRP A 175 -0.35 -3.29 -11.45
N ILE A 176 -0.92 -2.38 -10.66
CA ILE A 176 -0.50 -0.99 -10.54
C ILE A 176 0.17 -0.82 -9.19
N ILE A 177 1.46 -0.51 -9.22
CA ILE A 177 2.30 -0.32 -8.05
C ILE A 177 2.77 1.11 -8.07
N SER A 178 2.08 1.97 -7.32
CA SER A 178 2.34 3.41 -7.38
C SER A 178 2.38 4.10 -6.04
N ASN A 179 3.11 5.21 -5.93
CA ASN A 179 3.11 6.03 -4.71
C ASN A 179 3.55 5.25 -3.46
N ASN A 180 4.40 4.24 -3.62
CA ASN A 180 4.94 3.48 -2.50
C ASN A 180 6.37 3.93 -2.21
N THR A 181 6.77 3.71 -0.97
CA THR A 181 8.17 3.81 -0.55
C THR A 181 8.72 2.41 -0.29
N PHE A 182 9.81 2.05 -0.95
CA PHE A 182 10.49 0.77 -0.76
C PHE A 182 11.82 0.98 -0.08
N ASN A 183 12.01 0.35 1.06
CA ASN A 183 13.27 0.40 1.78
C ASN A 183 13.87 -1.00 1.92
N ARG A 184 14.96 -1.20 1.18
CA ARG A 184 15.70 -2.45 1.11
C ARG A 184 16.92 -2.41 2.03
N TRP A 185 16.81 -3.09 3.17
CA TRP A 185 17.83 -3.08 4.23
C TRP A 185 18.94 -4.09 4.09
N ASN A 186 18.76 -5.08 3.22
CA ASN A 186 19.77 -6.10 3.03
C ASN A 186 20.87 -5.58 2.10
N THR A 187 22.13 -5.81 2.47
CA THR A 187 23.30 -5.38 1.70
C THR A 187 23.72 -6.34 0.59
N TRP A 188 23.06 -7.50 0.47
CA TRP A 188 23.41 -8.52 -0.52
C TRP A 188 22.93 -8.13 -1.93
N TYR A 189 23.82 -8.20 -2.92
CA TYR A 189 23.53 -7.82 -4.30
C TYR A 189 22.39 -8.61 -4.94
N ASP A 190 22.19 -9.89 -4.58
CA ASP A 190 21.34 -10.82 -5.34
C ASP A 190 19.86 -10.84 -4.92
N TYR A 191 19.46 -9.83 -4.17
CA TYR A 191 18.37 -9.91 -3.23
C TYR A 191 17.25 -8.99 -3.75
N GLU A 192 16.40 -9.51 -4.64
CA GLU A 192 15.46 -8.69 -5.43
C GLU A 192 14.32 -8.07 -4.62
N LEU A 193 13.84 -6.91 -5.08
CA LEU A 193 12.60 -6.29 -4.62
C LEU A 193 11.42 -6.72 -5.49
N PHE A 194 11.60 -6.69 -6.80
CA PHE A 194 10.54 -6.92 -7.78
C PHE A 194 10.83 -8.19 -8.56
N TYR A 195 9.93 -9.16 -8.46
CA TYR A 195 10.11 -10.47 -9.08
C TYR A 195 8.98 -10.78 -10.05
N ARG A 196 9.34 -11.21 -11.27
CA ARG A 196 8.41 -11.70 -12.31
C ARG A 196 7.40 -10.69 -12.84
N PHE A 197 7.68 -9.40 -12.70
CA PHE A 197 6.83 -8.36 -13.29
C PHE A 197 6.74 -8.57 -14.80
N ASN A 198 5.54 -8.41 -15.35
CA ASN A 198 5.30 -8.66 -16.77
C ASN A 198 4.90 -7.38 -17.49
N ASN A 199 4.57 -7.47 -18.77
CA ASN A 199 4.27 -6.34 -19.64
C ASN A 199 2.94 -5.63 -19.35
N THR A 200 2.17 -6.14 -18.38
CA THR A 200 0.96 -5.50 -17.88
C THR A 200 1.16 -4.87 -16.49
N THR A 201 2.35 -5.03 -15.90
CA THR A 201 2.69 -4.45 -14.61
C THR A 201 3.20 -3.03 -14.80
N LEU A 202 2.63 -2.09 -14.05
CA LEU A 202 3.05 -0.70 -13.98
C LEU A 202 3.69 -0.41 -12.61
N LEU A 203 4.95 0.01 -12.63
CA LEU A 203 5.67 0.55 -11.47
C LEU A 203 5.85 2.06 -11.68
N ASN A 204 5.03 2.87 -11.03
CA ASN A 204 4.94 4.30 -11.33
C ASN A 204 4.97 5.19 -10.08
N ASN A 205 5.66 6.34 -10.09
CA ASN A 205 5.60 7.31 -8.98
C ASN A 205 6.03 6.72 -7.61
N ASN A 206 7.04 5.87 -7.56
CA ASN A 206 7.57 5.30 -6.31
C ASN A 206 8.93 5.91 -5.93
N ILE A 207 9.28 5.82 -4.64
CA ILE A 207 10.65 6.03 -4.16
C ILE A 207 11.20 4.68 -3.71
N ILE A 208 12.30 4.25 -4.31
CA ILE A 208 12.98 2.99 -4.00
C ILE A 208 14.36 3.29 -3.47
N MET A 209 14.63 2.95 -2.21
CA MET A 209 15.95 3.04 -1.60
C MET A 209 16.51 1.66 -1.30
N THR A 210 17.78 1.44 -1.67
CA THR A 210 18.47 0.16 -1.44
C THR A 210 19.86 0.30 -0.85
N LEU A 211 20.12 -0.52 0.19
CA LEU A 211 21.42 -0.67 0.84
C LEU A 211 22.27 -1.78 0.21
N GLN A 212 21.83 -2.39 -0.89
CA GLN A 212 22.58 -3.46 -1.55
C GLN A 212 23.93 -2.96 -2.04
N ASN A 213 24.98 -3.72 -1.77
CA ASN A 213 26.30 -3.48 -2.34
C ASN A 213 26.40 -4.17 -3.69
N GLY A 214 27.12 -3.59 -4.65
CA GLY A 214 27.39 -4.23 -5.94
C GLY A 214 28.19 -5.51 -5.81
N ASP A 215 28.01 -6.41 -6.76
CA ASP A 215 28.87 -7.59 -6.91
C ASP A 215 30.23 -7.23 -7.55
N SER A 216 30.99 -8.24 -8.01
CA SER A 216 32.24 -8.01 -8.76
C SER A 216 32.06 -7.20 -10.05
N ASN A 217 30.84 -7.15 -10.61
CA ASN A 217 30.48 -6.33 -11.76
C ASN A 217 29.72 -5.06 -11.35
N GLN A 218 29.76 -4.72 -10.04
CA GLN A 218 29.13 -3.53 -9.49
C GLN A 218 27.60 -3.48 -9.71
N SER A 219 27.00 -4.66 -9.86
CA SER A 219 25.58 -4.86 -10.20
C SER A 219 24.78 -5.38 -9.02
N ILE A 220 23.52 -4.97 -8.93
CA ILE A 220 22.54 -5.49 -7.98
C ILE A 220 21.27 -6.00 -8.68
N ALA A 221 20.51 -6.85 -8.00
CA ALA A 221 19.19 -7.28 -8.43
C ALA A 221 18.13 -6.43 -7.72
N VAL A 222 17.65 -5.36 -8.37
CA VAL A 222 16.38 -4.70 -7.96
C VAL A 222 15.20 -5.46 -8.58
N PHE A 223 15.32 -5.77 -9.87
CA PHE A 223 14.38 -6.56 -10.66
C PHE A 223 14.97 -7.94 -10.96
N ARG A 224 14.14 -8.98 -10.92
CA ARG A 224 14.52 -10.33 -11.37
C ARG A 224 13.38 -11.00 -12.13
N SER A 225 13.73 -11.63 -13.25
CA SER A 225 12.77 -12.35 -14.10
C SER A 225 11.63 -11.46 -14.61
N CYS A 226 11.85 -10.16 -14.69
CA CYS A 226 10.85 -9.20 -15.14
C CYS A 226 10.93 -9.02 -16.67
N SER A 227 9.79 -8.91 -17.34
CA SER A 227 9.70 -8.86 -18.80
C SER A 227 8.68 -7.81 -19.26
N GLY A 228 9.10 -6.82 -20.04
CA GLY A 228 8.18 -5.83 -20.65
C GLY A 228 7.57 -4.82 -19.68
N THR A 229 7.98 -4.82 -18.41
CA THR A 229 7.42 -4.00 -17.34
C THR A 229 7.54 -2.50 -17.66
N GLN A 230 6.46 -1.76 -17.39
CA GLN A 230 6.44 -0.31 -17.51
C GLN A 230 6.93 0.31 -16.20
N ILE A 231 8.04 1.06 -16.25
CA ILE A 231 8.70 1.62 -15.08
C ILE A 231 8.84 3.13 -15.33
N SER A 232 8.00 3.93 -14.69
CA SER A 232 7.95 5.38 -14.96
C SER A 232 7.87 6.26 -13.73
N ASN A 233 8.34 7.50 -13.85
CA ASN A 233 8.20 8.53 -12.82
C ASN A 233 8.74 8.15 -11.42
N ASN A 234 9.64 7.16 -11.32
CA ASN A 234 10.18 6.69 -10.04
C ASN A 234 11.50 7.38 -9.71
N ILE A 235 11.82 7.41 -8.42
CA ILE A 235 13.14 7.81 -7.90
C ILE A 235 13.81 6.57 -7.29
N PHE A 236 14.97 6.18 -7.80
CA PHE A 236 15.81 5.10 -7.28
C PHE A 236 17.04 5.67 -6.60
N ILE A 237 17.27 5.26 -5.34
CA ILE A 237 18.38 5.74 -4.51
C ILE A 237 19.20 4.54 -4.06
N PHE A 238 20.48 4.55 -4.40
CA PHE A 238 21.42 3.49 -4.07
C PHE A 238 22.38 4.00 -3.00
N THR A 239 22.31 3.40 -1.80
CA THR A 239 23.12 3.81 -0.65
C THR A 239 24.18 2.77 -0.27
N GLY A 240 24.16 1.60 -0.90
CA GLY A 240 25.22 0.61 -0.79
C GLY A 240 26.49 1.03 -1.55
N THR A 241 27.55 0.22 -1.43
CA THR A 241 28.84 0.48 -2.07
C THR A 241 28.89 -0.12 -3.47
N ASP A 242 29.64 0.51 -4.37
CA ASP A 242 29.95 -0.02 -5.71
C ASP A 242 28.71 -0.43 -6.54
N VAL A 243 27.62 0.33 -6.46
CA VAL A 243 26.40 0.09 -7.26
C VAL A 243 26.38 1.00 -8.47
N VAL A 244 26.73 0.47 -9.63
CA VAL A 244 26.69 1.20 -10.91
C VAL A 244 25.51 0.80 -11.79
N ASN A 245 24.92 -0.38 -11.57
CA ASN A 245 23.71 -0.78 -12.30
C ASN A 245 22.82 -1.75 -11.49
N MET A 246 21.57 -1.88 -11.93
CA MET A 246 20.59 -2.79 -11.35
C MET A 246 20.19 -3.96 -12.26
N ASN A 247 21.07 -4.32 -13.21
CA ASN A 247 20.78 -5.28 -14.27
C ASN A 247 21.38 -6.68 -14.02
N ARG A 248 21.13 -7.26 -12.84
CA ARG A 248 21.58 -8.62 -12.50
C ARG A 248 20.55 -9.72 -12.77
N GLY A 249 19.27 -9.37 -12.79
CA GLY A 249 18.19 -10.34 -13.01
C GLY A 249 18.13 -10.83 -14.45
N SER A 250 17.54 -12.01 -14.68
CA SER A 250 17.16 -12.48 -16.02
C SER A 250 15.97 -11.67 -16.56
N ASN A 251 16.20 -10.37 -16.77
CA ASN A 251 15.18 -9.40 -17.17
C ASN A 251 15.23 -9.19 -18.69
N SER A 252 14.09 -8.85 -19.28
CA SER A 252 14.00 -8.55 -20.70
C SER A 252 13.06 -7.37 -20.95
N ALA A 253 13.43 -6.47 -21.87
CA ALA A 253 12.57 -5.37 -22.31
C ALA A 253 11.95 -4.53 -21.16
N LEU A 254 12.70 -4.23 -20.11
CA LEU A 254 12.26 -3.28 -19.09
C LEU A 254 12.17 -1.89 -19.73
N ASN A 255 11.01 -1.24 -19.61
CA ASN A 255 10.79 0.07 -20.19
C ASN A 255 10.91 1.15 -19.12
N PHE A 256 12.11 1.72 -18.95
CA PHE A 256 12.32 2.86 -18.07
C PHE A 256 12.03 4.17 -18.80
N GLN A 257 11.06 4.93 -18.29
CA GLN A 257 10.69 6.23 -18.83
C GLN A 257 10.60 7.29 -17.73
N ASN A 258 11.32 8.40 -17.85
CA ASN A 258 11.23 9.50 -16.89
C ASN A 258 11.49 9.04 -15.43
N ASN A 259 12.48 8.18 -15.22
CA ASN A 259 12.93 7.83 -13.86
C ASN A 259 14.18 8.61 -13.50
N LEU A 260 14.39 8.83 -12.21
CA LEU A 260 15.63 9.36 -11.68
C LEU A 260 16.39 8.28 -10.92
N THR A 261 17.69 8.17 -11.16
CA THR A 261 18.61 7.35 -10.36
C THR A 261 19.58 8.23 -9.62
N TYR A 262 19.98 7.80 -8.43
CA TYR A 262 21.02 8.47 -7.65
C TYR A 262 21.80 7.45 -6.83
N SER A 263 23.09 7.29 -7.13
CA SER A 263 23.99 6.48 -6.29
C SER A 263 24.84 7.39 -5.42
N ILE A 264 24.76 7.23 -4.10
CA ILE A 264 25.40 8.16 -3.15
C ILE A 264 26.92 7.96 -3.10
N ASN A 265 27.39 6.74 -3.34
CA ASN A 265 28.78 6.36 -3.12
C ASN A 265 29.59 6.13 -4.40
N THR A 266 28.95 6.15 -5.57
CA THR A 266 29.58 5.94 -6.88
C THR A 266 28.70 6.57 -7.96
N THR A 267 29.14 6.53 -9.22
CA THR A 267 28.31 6.96 -10.35
C THR A 267 27.48 5.80 -10.88
N PHE A 268 26.17 6.01 -10.99
CA PHE A 268 25.24 5.07 -11.61
C PHE A 268 25.27 5.18 -13.15
N ASP A 269 25.25 4.04 -13.84
CA ASP A 269 25.19 3.96 -15.30
C ASP A 269 23.82 4.42 -15.82
N ALA A 270 23.81 4.99 -17.02
CA ALA A 270 22.57 5.45 -17.64
C ALA A 270 21.53 4.32 -17.80
N LEU A 271 20.29 4.60 -17.41
CA LEU A 271 19.18 3.66 -17.61
C LEU A 271 18.84 3.53 -19.09
N SER A 272 18.63 2.29 -19.52
CA SER A 272 18.02 2.01 -20.82
C SER A 272 16.62 2.59 -20.89
N GLY A 273 16.25 3.29 -21.95
CA GLY A 273 14.89 3.79 -22.15
C GLY A 273 14.88 5.23 -22.60
N THR A 274 13.90 6.02 -22.14
CA THR A 274 13.69 7.40 -22.63
C THR A 274 13.54 8.39 -21.48
N ASN A 275 14.15 9.57 -21.64
CA ASN A 275 14.01 10.71 -20.72
C ASN A 275 14.32 10.38 -19.24
N ASN A 276 15.17 9.38 -18.97
CA ASN A 276 15.64 9.13 -17.61
C ASN A 276 16.66 10.21 -17.22
N ILE A 277 16.72 10.48 -15.92
CA ILE A 277 17.66 11.39 -15.28
C ILE A 277 18.63 10.51 -14.49
N ASP A 278 19.81 10.31 -15.07
CA ASP A 278 20.75 9.34 -14.55
C ASP A 278 21.73 9.98 -13.54
N ASP A 279 21.88 9.33 -12.40
CA ASP A 279 22.83 9.64 -11.33
C ASP A 279 22.78 11.08 -10.76
N MET A 280 21.59 11.66 -10.66
CA MET A 280 21.40 13.00 -10.10
C MET A 280 20.70 12.96 -8.75
N ASP A 281 21.17 13.76 -7.79
CA ASP A 281 20.49 13.90 -6.49
C ASP A 281 19.05 14.45 -6.70
N PRO A 282 18.00 13.80 -6.16
CA PRO A 282 16.62 14.29 -6.27
C PRO A 282 16.37 15.59 -5.49
N GLN A 283 17.32 16.03 -4.65
CA GLN A 283 17.23 17.27 -3.86
C GLN A 283 15.94 17.34 -3.04
N PHE A 284 15.69 16.30 -2.24
CA PHE A 284 14.58 16.30 -1.29
C PHE A 284 14.73 17.42 -0.24
N VAL A 285 13.62 17.91 0.30
CA VAL A 285 13.60 18.90 1.39
C VAL A 285 14.33 18.37 2.63
N SER A 286 14.11 17.10 2.98
CA SER A 286 14.85 16.42 4.06
C SER A 286 14.98 14.93 3.77
N PHE A 287 16.21 14.43 3.75
CA PHE A 287 16.46 13.01 3.53
C PHE A 287 17.67 12.54 4.33
N ASN A 288 17.48 11.48 5.12
CA ASN A 288 18.57 10.76 5.75
C ASN A 288 18.72 9.36 5.13
N PRO A 289 19.80 9.10 4.35
CA PRO A 289 20.02 7.80 3.70
C PRO A 289 20.26 6.65 4.68
N ASN A 290 20.53 6.96 5.96
CA ASN A 290 20.73 5.97 7.02
C ASN A 290 19.46 5.70 7.84
N ALA A 291 18.34 6.39 7.54
CA ALA A 291 17.07 6.22 8.25
C ALA A 291 16.04 5.45 7.43
N ALA A 292 15.00 4.94 8.11
CA ALA A 292 13.89 4.32 7.40
C ALA A 292 13.09 5.32 6.58
N LEU A 293 12.68 4.96 5.36
CA LEU A 293 11.92 5.90 4.51
C LEU A 293 10.59 6.38 5.11
N ASN A 294 9.99 5.67 6.07
CA ASN A 294 8.76 6.12 6.71
C ASN A 294 8.98 6.94 8.00
N THR A 295 10.19 7.44 8.25
CA THR A 295 10.47 8.33 9.39
C THR A 295 9.87 9.72 9.17
N THR A 296 9.31 10.34 10.21
CA THR A 296 8.72 11.68 10.13
C THR A 296 9.76 12.81 9.99
N THR A 297 11.05 12.49 10.02
CA THR A 297 12.13 13.44 9.77
C THR A 297 12.46 13.57 8.28
N ASN A 298 12.03 12.62 7.45
CA ASN A 298 12.20 12.70 6.00
C ASN A 298 11.01 13.46 5.40
N ASP A 299 11.31 14.25 4.37
CA ASP A 299 10.37 15.00 3.58
C ASP A 299 10.76 14.86 2.10
N TYR A 300 9.97 14.09 1.36
CA TYR A 300 10.23 13.75 -0.04
C TYR A 300 9.66 14.76 -1.05
N HIS A 301 9.13 15.89 -0.59
CA HIS A 301 8.97 17.02 -1.50
C HIS A 301 10.35 17.41 -2.01
N ILE A 302 10.41 17.82 -3.26
CA ILE A 302 11.66 18.22 -3.90
C ILE A 302 11.85 19.74 -3.77
N GLN A 303 13.10 20.17 -3.77
CA GLN A 303 13.45 21.59 -3.75
C GLN A 303 13.25 22.21 -5.14
N ALA A 304 13.01 23.53 -5.19
CA ALA A 304 12.93 24.26 -6.44
C ALA A 304 14.27 24.17 -7.21
N GLY A 305 14.22 23.90 -8.51
CA GLY A 305 15.37 23.62 -9.36
C GLY A 305 15.87 22.18 -9.30
N SER A 306 15.18 21.30 -8.56
CA SER A 306 15.52 19.88 -8.50
C SER A 306 15.46 19.23 -9.89
N PRO A 307 16.36 18.29 -10.20
CA PRO A 307 16.26 17.47 -11.40
C PRO A 307 14.92 16.72 -11.51
N ALA A 308 14.29 16.40 -10.38
CA ALA A 308 13.00 15.72 -10.35
C ALA A 308 11.81 16.65 -10.64
N GLU A 309 12.01 17.98 -10.70
CA GLU A 309 10.97 18.98 -10.86
C GLU A 309 10.35 18.95 -12.27
N ASN A 310 9.03 18.75 -12.33
CA ASN A 310 8.27 18.61 -13.59
C ASN A 310 8.82 17.56 -14.58
N ALA A 311 9.63 16.62 -14.08
CA ALA A 311 10.33 15.64 -14.91
C ALA A 311 9.50 14.39 -15.22
N GLY A 312 8.31 14.26 -14.66
CA GLY A 312 7.38 13.17 -14.92
C GLY A 312 6.81 13.19 -16.35
N THR A 313 6.34 12.03 -16.78
CA THR A 313 5.63 11.86 -18.07
C THR A 313 4.37 12.72 -18.20
N ASP A 314 3.81 13.15 -17.08
CA ASP A 314 2.64 14.02 -16.94
C ASP A 314 3.02 15.49 -16.66
N GLY A 315 4.31 15.83 -16.66
CA GLY A 315 4.83 17.16 -16.33
C GLY A 315 4.81 17.50 -14.85
N ASN A 316 4.51 16.54 -13.97
CA ASN A 316 4.62 16.70 -12.51
C ASN A 316 5.98 16.23 -12.00
N ASP A 317 6.24 16.46 -10.71
CA ASP A 317 7.47 15.99 -10.07
C ASP A 317 7.55 14.46 -9.98
N LEU A 318 8.76 13.92 -10.04
CA LEU A 318 9.00 12.48 -9.85
C LEU A 318 8.73 12.03 -8.40
N GLY A 319 8.42 10.75 -8.23
CA GLY A 319 8.22 10.15 -6.90
C GLY A 319 6.77 10.15 -6.42
N VAL A 320 6.59 10.11 -5.09
CA VAL A 320 5.35 9.63 -4.44
C VAL A 320 4.21 10.65 -4.30
N PHE A 321 4.46 11.94 -4.49
CA PHE A 321 3.44 12.98 -4.26
C PHE A 321 2.55 13.29 -5.48
N ASN A 322 2.80 12.66 -6.63
CA ASN A 322 2.06 12.86 -7.88
C ASN A 322 1.41 11.57 -8.39
N GLY A 323 0.65 11.61 -9.49
CA GLY A 323 -0.01 10.41 -10.03
C GLY A 323 -1.38 10.09 -9.40
N GLY A 324 -2.00 11.05 -8.72
CA GLY A 324 -3.42 11.01 -8.31
C GLY A 324 -3.72 10.28 -7.00
N PHE A 325 -2.73 9.68 -6.34
CA PHE A 325 -2.89 9.12 -5.00
C PHE A 325 -2.42 10.14 -3.94
N PRO A 326 -3.21 10.43 -2.89
CA PRO A 326 -2.85 11.39 -1.85
C PRO A 326 -1.86 10.76 -0.85
N PHE A 327 -0.60 10.63 -1.27
CA PHE A 327 0.44 9.99 -0.45
C PHE A 327 0.62 10.69 0.90
N SER A 328 0.80 9.89 1.94
CA SER A 328 1.16 10.35 3.27
C SER A 328 2.24 9.44 3.85
N ILE A 329 3.33 10.04 4.36
CA ILE A 329 4.39 9.30 5.05
C ILE A 329 3.90 8.55 6.30
N ARG A 330 2.72 8.93 6.81
CA ARG A 330 2.08 8.27 7.94
C ARG A 330 1.17 7.12 7.52
N GLY A 331 0.69 7.13 6.28
CA GLY A 331 -0.19 6.12 5.72
C GLY A 331 -1.51 5.97 6.48
N TYR A 332 -2.22 7.08 6.72
CA TYR A 332 -3.60 7.00 7.18
C TYR A 332 -4.48 6.47 6.05
N PRO A 333 -5.45 5.58 6.31
CA PRO A 333 -6.50 5.27 5.34
C PRO A 333 -7.19 6.55 4.88
N THR A 334 -7.37 6.68 3.56
CA THR A 334 -7.97 7.87 2.94
C THR A 334 -9.46 7.97 3.16
N GLU A 335 -10.12 6.84 3.46
CA GLU A 335 -11.57 6.71 3.59
C GLU A 335 -12.07 6.78 5.04
N LEU A 336 -11.16 6.81 6.01
CA LEU A 336 -11.50 6.91 7.42
C LEU A 336 -11.04 8.25 7.99
N PRO A 337 -11.84 8.88 8.86
CA PRO A 337 -11.36 10.02 9.63
C PRO A 337 -10.23 9.56 10.55
N TYR A 338 -9.26 10.42 10.76
CA TYR A 338 -8.13 10.13 11.63
C TYR A 338 -7.89 11.27 12.62
N LEU A 339 -7.44 10.91 13.82
CA LEU A 339 -7.07 11.89 14.84
C LEU A 339 -5.78 12.61 14.43
N THR A 340 -5.78 13.93 14.55
CA THR A 340 -4.59 14.77 14.36
C THR A 340 -4.07 15.31 15.69
N ASP A 341 -4.93 15.36 16.71
CA ASP A 341 -4.62 15.93 18.02
C ASP A 341 -5.54 15.34 19.09
N PHE A 342 -4.99 14.98 20.27
CA PHE A 342 -5.76 14.49 21.41
C PHE A 342 -5.12 15.00 22.70
N VAL A 343 -5.85 15.84 23.43
CA VAL A 343 -5.37 16.48 24.66
C VAL A 343 -6.39 16.28 25.78
N ILE A 344 -5.93 15.72 26.90
CA ILE A 344 -6.69 15.68 28.15
C ILE A 344 -6.20 16.84 29.03
N PHE A 345 -7.08 17.78 29.36
CA PHE A 345 -6.71 18.97 30.14
C PHE A 345 -6.67 18.72 31.65
N ASN A 346 -7.38 17.70 32.12
CA ASN A 346 -7.50 17.35 33.53
C ASN A 346 -7.37 15.83 33.72
N ASN A 347 -6.13 15.34 33.68
CA ASN A 347 -5.81 13.91 33.78
C ASN A 347 -5.92 13.34 35.21
N ILE A 348 -6.21 14.16 36.22
CA ILE A 348 -6.49 13.74 37.60
C ILE A 348 -7.83 14.35 38.03
N LEU A 349 -8.81 13.50 38.34
CA LEU A 349 -10.18 13.89 38.62
C LEU A 349 -10.74 13.16 39.84
N SER A 350 -11.54 13.86 40.64
CA SER A 350 -12.34 13.25 41.70
C SER A 350 -13.59 12.59 41.09
N ALA A 351 -14.10 11.54 41.74
CA ALA A 351 -15.32 10.87 41.32
C ALA A 351 -16.47 11.89 41.14
N GLY A 352 -17.12 11.85 39.97
CA GLY A 352 -18.21 12.76 39.62
C GLY A 352 -17.79 14.08 38.95
N THR A 353 -16.49 14.32 38.72
CA THR A 353 -16.04 15.50 37.96
C THR A 353 -15.92 15.23 36.46
N PRO A 354 -16.30 16.18 35.58
CA PRO A 354 -16.21 15.99 34.12
C PRO A 354 -14.76 15.92 33.62
N LEU A 355 -14.50 14.99 32.69
CA LEU A 355 -13.24 14.91 31.93
C LEU A 355 -13.28 15.90 30.76
N ASN A 356 -12.30 16.79 30.71
CA ASN A 356 -12.15 17.80 29.68
C ASN A 356 -11.12 17.32 28.65
N ILE A 357 -11.60 17.09 27.43
CA ILE A 357 -10.80 16.60 26.32
C ILE A 357 -10.94 17.58 25.15
N ASN A 358 -9.84 17.86 24.47
CA ASN A 358 -9.87 18.42 23.12
C ASN A 358 -9.41 17.35 22.12
N ILE A 359 -10.22 17.16 21.08
CA ILE A 359 -9.97 16.20 20.02
C ILE A 359 -10.01 16.95 18.70
N LYS A 360 -8.98 16.80 17.87
CA LYS A 360 -9.04 17.20 16.46
C LYS A 360 -8.93 15.96 15.60
N ALA A 361 -9.84 15.85 14.65
CA ALA A 361 -9.80 14.85 13.61
C ALA A 361 -9.83 15.58 12.27
N ASN A 362 -9.18 14.99 11.26
CA ASN A 362 -9.41 15.38 9.88
C ASN A 362 -10.45 14.44 9.29
N ALA A 363 -11.39 14.99 8.54
CA ALA A 363 -12.22 14.18 7.65
C ALA A 363 -11.32 13.62 6.54
N ASN A 364 -11.74 12.51 5.94
CA ASN A 364 -11.13 11.88 4.78
C ASN A 364 -10.41 12.88 3.88
N ILE A 365 -9.20 12.53 3.41
CA ILE A 365 -8.55 13.29 2.35
C ILE A 365 -9.48 13.15 1.14
N THR A 366 -10.32 14.15 0.94
CA THR A 366 -11.33 14.16 -0.11
C THR A 366 -10.59 14.43 -1.40
N ASN A 367 -10.76 13.53 -2.38
CA ASN A 367 -10.29 13.70 -3.75
C ASN A 367 -10.79 15.00 -4.37
#